data_AF-A0A0A2DR35-F1
#
_entry.id   AF-A0A0A2DR35-F1
#
_cell.length_a   1.000
_cell.length_b   1.000
_cell.length_c   1.000
_cell.angle_alpha   90.00
_cell.angle_beta   90.00
_cell.angle_gamma   90.00
#
_symmetry.space_group_name_H-M   'P 1'
#
loop_
_entity.id
_entity.type
_entity.pdbx_description
1 polymer ?
#
loop_
_entity_poly.entity_id
_entity_poly.type
_entity_poly.pdbx_seq_one_letter_code
_entity_poly.pdbx_strand_id
1 'polypeptide(L)'
;MIVPSPKIFPYARSSALIDDPSGALQAAASSDAFASQCPHPAGSPAVTKALAEHGKLPVNSAFGGLGGGRVILGIVGFVMTLMGVVCALLRFTRGAPSIVVALVLLLIGMLLVVVTVYSARQRSHNLHQLGMAWRNGWVRFAPARVGGVWVSSATRHNGPEDHTHEVRYKFRAIVEVLPTDGGESFTITTAEFSAPADADGQPYDLISAENPLDVLEPEHFNGWTIARYLAHDPHGTATISTDLSAAQIKAAVQVVAGHR
;
A
#
# COMPACT_ATOMS: atom_id res chain seq x y z
N MET A 1 -10.14 -35.11 -1.78
CA MET A 1 -11.13 -34.12 -1.34
C MET A 1 -10.58 -32.75 -1.73
N ILE A 2 -11.20 -32.04 -2.67
CA ILE A 2 -10.69 -30.75 -3.15
C ILE A 2 -11.13 -29.70 -2.15
N VAL A 3 -10.21 -29.19 -1.32
CA VAL A 3 -10.49 -28.06 -0.45
C VAL A 3 -10.77 -26.86 -1.35
N PRO A 4 -11.96 -26.21 -1.28
CA PRO A 4 -12.26 -25.06 -2.10
C PRO A 4 -11.20 -23.97 -1.84
N SER A 5 -10.67 -23.39 -2.92
CA SER A 5 -9.69 -22.32 -2.78
C SER A 5 -10.31 -21.15 -2.02
N PRO A 6 -9.65 -20.62 -0.98
CA PRO A 6 -10.20 -19.53 -0.19
C PRO A 6 -10.42 -18.29 -1.07
N LYS A 7 -11.58 -17.63 -0.94
CA LYS A 7 -11.87 -16.34 -1.58
C LYS A 7 -10.83 -15.33 -1.09
N ILE A 8 -10.02 -14.77 -1.99
CA ILE A 8 -8.97 -13.80 -1.65
C ILE A 8 -9.47 -12.39 -1.93
N PHE A 9 -9.28 -11.47 -0.98
CA PHE A 9 -9.61 -10.06 -1.18
C PHE A 9 -8.61 -9.40 -2.15
N PRO A 10 -9.06 -8.82 -3.27
CA PRO A 10 -8.16 -8.38 -4.34
C PRO A 10 -7.51 -7.00 -4.08
N TYR A 11 -8.06 -6.19 -3.19
CA TYR A 11 -7.65 -4.79 -2.98
C TYR A 11 -6.62 -4.58 -1.86
N ALA A 12 -6.08 -5.64 -1.25
CA ALA A 12 -5.04 -5.55 -0.21
C ALA A 12 -3.63 -5.15 -0.74
N ARG A 13 -3.49 -4.80 -2.01
CA ARG A 13 -2.20 -4.93 -2.73
C ARG A 13 -1.44 -3.67 -3.11
N SER A 14 -1.88 -2.49 -2.70
CA SER A 14 -1.09 -1.31 -3.08
C SER A 14 -1.32 -0.15 -2.15
N SER A 15 -0.24 0.27 -1.48
CA SER A 15 -0.09 1.66 -1.08
C SER A 15 1.20 2.23 -1.65
N ALA A 16 1.10 3.46 -2.16
CA ALA A 16 2.27 4.22 -2.62
C ALA A 16 3.22 4.57 -1.45
N LEU A 17 2.75 4.43 -0.21
CA LEU A 17 3.52 4.49 1.02
C LEU A 17 3.43 3.15 1.77
N ILE A 18 4.45 2.83 2.55
CA ILE A 18 4.29 1.81 3.59
C ILE A 18 3.28 2.37 4.57
N ASP A 19 2.13 1.73 4.68
CA ASP A 19 1.07 2.16 5.57
C ASP A 19 1.54 1.99 7.03
N ASP A 20 1.48 3.09 7.80
CA ASP A 20 1.88 3.17 9.21
C ASP A 20 0.84 4.03 9.94
N PRO A 21 -0.37 3.49 10.17
CA PRO A 21 -1.53 4.28 10.53
C PRO A 21 -1.38 5.03 11.86
N SER A 22 -0.60 4.51 12.81
CA SER A 22 -0.28 5.16 14.09
C SER A 22 1.03 5.95 14.09
N GLY A 23 1.83 5.86 13.03
CA GLY A 23 3.20 6.38 13.04
C GLY A 23 4.15 5.55 13.93
N ALA A 24 3.73 4.41 14.46
CA ALA A 24 4.53 3.65 15.42
C ALA A 24 5.75 2.98 14.76
N LEU A 25 5.70 2.65 13.47
CA LEU A 25 6.89 2.20 12.74
C LEU A 25 7.95 3.31 12.75
N GLN A 26 7.54 4.56 12.49
CA GLN A 26 8.45 5.70 12.52
C GLN A 26 8.93 6.04 13.94
N ALA A 27 8.04 5.98 14.93
CA ALA A 27 8.41 6.23 16.33
C ALA A 27 9.39 5.17 16.87
N ALA A 28 9.11 3.88 16.65
CA ALA A 28 9.98 2.80 17.07
C ALA A 28 11.33 2.79 16.32
N ALA A 29 11.34 3.22 15.06
CA ALA A 29 12.56 3.44 14.31
C ALA A 29 13.39 4.60 14.90
N SER A 30 12.75 5.70 15.32
CA SER A 30 13.45 6.85 15.92
C SER A 30 14.04 6.56 17.30
N SER A 31 13.51 5.57 18.02
CA SER A 31 14.01 5.13 19.31
C SER A 31 14.98 3.94 19.23
N ASP A 32 15.44 3.57 18.03
CA ASP A 32 16.28 2.39 17.76
C ASP A 32 15.73 1.07 18.33
N ALA A 33 14.41 0.98 18.57
CA ALA A 33 13.81 -0.22 19.16
C ALA A 33 14.05 -1.46 18.28
N PHE A 34 14.00 -1.26 16.96
CA PHE A 34 14.24 -2.30 15.97
C PHE A 34 15.69 -2.77 15.86
N ALA A 35 16.66 -2.15 16.55
CA ALA A 35 18.05 -2.64 16.57
C ALA A 35 18.19 -3.93 17.41
N SER A 36 17.33 -4.10 18.42
CA SER A 36 17.30 -5.27 19.29
C SER A 36 16.34 -6.35 18.80
N GLN A 37 16.57 -7.60 19.21
CA GLN A 37 15.66 -8.70 18.95
C GLN A 37 14.33 -8.50 19.68
N CYS A 38 13.22 -8.77 18.99
CA CYS A 38 11.88 -8.62 19.53
C CYS A 38 11.68 -9.54 20.75
N PRO A 39 11.27 -9.01 21.92
CA PRO A 39 11.03 -9.81 23.12
C PRO A 39 9.67 -10.54 23.10
N HIS A 40 8.79 -10.20 22.16
CA HIS A 40 7.43 -10.75 22.08
C HIS A 40 7.41 -12.14 21.39
N PRO A 41 6.45 -13.02 21.74
CA PRO A 41 6.29 -14.33 21.10
C PRO A 41 6.26 -14.25 19.57
N ALA A 42 6.88 -15.25 18.93
CA ALA A 42 6.90 -15.33 17.47
C ALA A 42 5.53 -15.72 16.91
N GLY A 43 5.15 -15.11 15.78
CA GLY A 43 4.01 -15.55 14.99
C GLY A 43 4.30 -16.89 14.29
N SER A 44 3.32 -17.39 13.52
CA SER A 44 3.42 -18.71 12.88
C SER A 44 4.60 -18.78 11.89
N PRO A 45 5.56 -19.71 12.10
CA PRO A 45 6.64 -19.93 11.16
C PRO A 45 6.12 -20.51 9.84
N ALA A 46 5.00 -21.25 9.86
CA ALA A 46 4.39 -21.81 8.65
C ALA A 46 3.83 -20.73 7.73
N VAL A 47 3.15 -19.71 8.28
CA VAL A 47 2.66 -18.55 7.51
C VAL A 47 3.82 -17.79 6.90
N THR A 48 4.84 -17.50 7.71
CA THR A 48 6.05 -16.79 7.25
C THR A 48 6.75 -17.55 6.12
N LYS A 49 6.89 -18.87 6.26
CA LYS A 49 7.52 -19.73 5.25
C LYS A 49 6.72 -19.71 3.93
N ALA A 50 5.40 -19.87 3.99
CA ALA A 50 4.56 -19.83 2.80
C ALA A 50 4.63 -18.47 2.07
N LEU A 51 4.71 -17.36 2.82
CA LEU A 51 4.91 -16.04 2.23
C LEU A 51 6.28 -15.89 1.55
N ALA A 52 7.34 -16.42 2.17
CA ALA A 52 8.71 -16.35 1.66
C ALA A 52 8.93 -17.24 0.42
N GLU A 53 8.24 -18.38 0.32
CA GLU A 53 8.33 -19.28 -0.83
C GLU A 53 7.77 -18.67 -2.12
N HIS A 54 6.83 -17.72 -2.00
CA HIS A 54 6.13 -17.10 -3.13
C HIS A 54 6.52 -15.64 -3.39
N GLY A 55 7.52 -15.10 -2.68
CA GLY A 55 8.02 -13.74 -2.91
C GLY A 55 8.95 -13.23 -1.83
N LYS A 56 9.37 -11.95 -1.96
CA LYS A 56 10.22 -11.31 -0.95
C LYS A 56 9.39 -10.83 0.24
N LEU A 57 10.01 -10.87 1.42
CA LEU A 57 9.50 -10.31 2.67
C LEU A 57 10.44 -9.19 3.16
N PRO A 58 9.92 -8.18 3.88
CA PRO A 58 8.53 -8.02 4.33
C PRO A 58 7.57 -7.44 3.28
N VAL A 59 8.07 -7.10 2.09
CA VAL A 59 7.28 -6.59 0.94
C VAL A 59 7.80 -7.20 -0.37
N ASN A 60 6.93 -7.32 -1.39
CA ASN A 60 7.28 -7.95 -2.66
C ASN A 60 7.50 -6.92 -3.80
N SER A 61 8.25 -5.84 -3.53
CA SER A 61 8.43 -4.79 -4.53
C SER A 61 9.50 -5.15 -5.58
N ALA A 62 9.09 -5.30 -6.84
CA ALA A 62 9.99 -5.55 -7.98
C ALA A 62 10.85 -4.34 -8.40
N PHE A 63 10.40 -3.10 -8.14
CA PHE A 63 11.04 -1.86 -8.62
C PHE A 63 11.49 -0.90 -7.50
N GLY A 64 12.13 -1.43 -6.46
CA GLY A 64 12.63 -0.60 -5.35
C GLY A 64 11.55 0.26 -4.65
N GLY A 65 10.27 -0.09 -4.83
CA GLY A 65 9.12 0.56 -4.21
C GLY A 65 8.62 1.85 -4.88
N LEU A 66 9.19 2.34 -5.98
CA LEU A 66 8.59 3.47 -6.70
C LEU A 66 7.42 2.95 -7.55
N GLY A 67 6.18 3.31 -7.20
CA GLY A 67 5.01 2.99 -8.05
C GLY A 67 5.24 3.50 -9.47
N GLY A 68 4.79 2.77 -10.49
CA GLY A 68 5.10 3.04 -11.90
C GLY A 68 4.89 4.51 -12.33
N GLY A 69 3.85 5.16 -11.81
CA GLY A 69 3.60 6.60 -12.04
C GLY A 69 4.71 7.53 -11.54
N ARG A 70 5.37 7.23 -10.42
CA ARG A 70 6.49 8.04 -9.90
C ARG A 70 7.77 7.84 -10.73
N VAL A 71 7.98 6.64 -11.26
CA VAL A 71 9.09 6.37 -12.19
C VAL A 71 8.90 7.18 -13.48
N ILE A 72 7.68 7.17 -14.03
CA ILE A 72 7.31 7.98 -15.21
C ILE A 72 7.50 9.47 -14.93
N LEU A 73 7.05 9.95 -13.77
CA LEU A 73 7.21 11.35 -13.37
C LEU A 73 8.69 11.76 -13.30
N GLY A 74 9.54 10.89 -12.75
CA GLY A 74 10.99 11.10 -12.71
C GLY A 74 11.62 11.17 -14.10
N ILE A 75 11.22 10.27 -15.01
CA ILE A 75 11.69 10.27 -16.41
C ILE A 75 11.26 11.56 -17.12
N VAL A 76 10.00 11.95 -17.01
CA VAL A 76 9.48 13.20 -17.60
C VAL A 76 10.21 14.42 -17.05
N GLY A 77 10.40 14.50 -15.74
CA GLY A 77 11.16 15.58 -15.10
C GLY A 77 12.61 15.65 -15.58
N PHE A 78 13.27 14.51 -15.74
CA PHE A 78 14.64 14.43 -16.26
C PHE A 78 14.73 14.90 -17.71
N VAL A 79 13.82 14.45 -18.57
CA VAL A 79 13.75 14.89 -19.98
C VAL A 79 13.47 16.39 -20.09
N MET A 80 12.54 16.93 -19.31
CA MET A 80 12.26 18.37 -19.28
C MET A 80 13.48 19.19 -18.83
N THR A 81 14.20 18.71 -17.82
CA THR A 81 15.44 19.35 -17.34
C THR A 81 16.50 19.36 -18.44
N LEU A 82 16.71 18.21 -19.09
CA LEU A 82 17.68 18.07 -20.18
C LEU A 82 17.32 18.99 -21.36
N MET A 83 16.05 19.03 -21.75
CA MET A 83 15.56 19.90 -22.82
C MET A 83 15.74 21.38 -22.46
N GLY A 84 15.46 21.78 -21.21
CA GLY A 84 15.72 23.14 -20.72
C GLY A 84 17.19 23.53 -20.83
N VAL A 85 18.11 22.63 -20.45
CA VAL A 85 19.57 22.84 -20.58
C VAL A 85 19.98 22.96 -22.05
N VAL A 86 19.51 22.06 -22.92
CA VAL A 86 19.81 22.09 -24.36
C VAL A 86 19.30 23.38 -25.00
N CYS A 87 18.07 23.82 -24.69
CA CYS A 87 17.52 25.09 -25.17
C CYS A 87 18.33 26.29 -24.69
N ALA A 88 18.79 26.29 -23.43
CA ALA A 88 19.64 27.35 -22.90
C ALA A 88 20.99 27.43 -23.63
N LEU A 89 21.63 26.28 -23.90
CA LEU A 89 22.90 26.18 -24.64
C LEU A 89 22.75 26.57 -26.12
N LEU A 90 21.66 26.15 -26.76
CA LEU A 90 21.35 26.51 -28.16
C LEU A 90 21.10 28.01 -28.31
N ARG A 91 20.50 28.67 -27.31
CA ARG A 91 20.36 30.13 -27.31
C ARG A 91 21.72 30.82 -27.20
N PHE A 92 22.60 30.33 -26.33
CA PHE A 92 23.96 30.88 -26.17
C PHE A 92 24.79 30.77 -27.45
N THR A 93 24.54 29.75 -28.27
CA THR A 93 25.31 29.45 -29.49
C THR A 93 24.67 29.95 -30.80
N ARG A 94 23.33 30.08 -30.87
CA ARG A 94 22.61 30.35 -32.13
C ARG A 94 21.61 31.51 -32.08
N GLY A 95 21.47 32.23 -30.97
CA GLY A 95 20.62 33.44 -30.90
C GLY A 95 19.10 33.20 -31.04
N ALA A 96 18.63 31.97 -30.80
CA ALA A 96 17.22 31.55 -30.90
C ALA A 96 16.36 31.98 -29.66
N PRO A 97 15.01 31.77 -29.65
CA PRO A 97 14.06 32.61 -28.91
C PRO A 97 14.08 32.46 -27.38
N SER A 98 13.25 33.29 -26.73
CA SER A 98 13.25 33.68 -25.31
C SER A 98 13.78 32.65 -24.29
N ILE A 99 14.72 33.11 -23.43
CA ILE A 99 15.29 32.36 -22.30
C ILE A 99 14.22 31.84 -21.33
N VAL A 100 13.06 32.49 -21.35
CA VAL A 100 11.90 32.17 -20.53
C VAL A 100 11.47 30.71 -20.71
N VAL A 101 11.41 30.19 -21.94
CA VAL A 101 11.00 28.80 -22.18
C VAL A 101 12.00 27.81 -21.57
N ALA A 102 13.30 28.07 -21.75
CA ALA A 102 14.35 27.24 -21.16
C ALA A 102 14.32 27.25 -19.63
N LEU A 103 14.10 28.42 -19.02
CA LEU A 103 14.00 28.57 -17.56
C LEU A 103 12.77 27.87 -17.00
N VAL A 104 11.60 27.99 -17.65
CA VAL A 104 10.36 27.31 -17.22
C VAL A 104 10.54 25.79 -17.28
N LEU A 105 11.09 25.26 -18.37
CA LEU A 105 11.35 23.82 -18.51
C LEU A 105 12.33 23.31 -17.45
N LEU A 106 13.40 24.06 -17.18
CA LEU A 106 14.41 23.68 -16.20
C LEU A 106 13.85 23.72 -14.78
N LEU A 107 13.07 24.75 -14.43
CA LEU A 107 12.48 24.89 -13.09
C LEU A 107 11.44 23.79 -12.81
N ILE A 108 10.53 23.55 -13.75
CA ILE A 108 9.52 22.47 -13.62
C ILE A 108 10.21 21.10 -13.61
N GLY A 109 11.15 20.86 -14.54
CA GLY A 109 11.89 19.61 -14.62
C GLY A 109 12.65 19.32 -13.33
N MET A 110 13.38 20.31 -12.79
CA MET A 110 14.12 20.19 -11.54
C MET A 110 13.18 19.90 -10.37
N LEU A 111 12.05 20.60 -10.26
CA LEU A 111 11.06 20.36 -9.21
C LEU A 111 10.56 18.91 -9.23
N LEU A 112 10.21 18.39 -10.42
CA LEU A 112 9.77 17.00 -10.57
C LEU A 112 10.85 15.98 -10.18
N VAL A 113 12.10 16.24 -10.55
CA VAL A 113 13.25 15.39 -10.18
C VAL A 113 13.46 15.42 -8.65
N VAL A 114 13.45 16.60 -8.03
CA VAL A 114 13.62 16.76 -6.58
C VAL A 114 12.53 16.02 -5.82
N VAL A 115 11.26 16.19 -6.20
CA VAL A 115 10.13 15.48 -5.57
C VAL A 115 10.28 13.97 -5.71
N THR A 116 10.69 13.48 -6.89
CA THR A 116 10.88 12.05 -7.15
C THR A 116 12.02 11.49 -6.30
N VAL A 117 13.17 12.18 -6.24
CA VAL A 117 14.33 11.77 -5.45
C VAL A 117 14.01 11.79 -3.95
N TYR A 118 13.35 12.83 -3.46
CA TYR A 118 12.92 12.91 -2.07
C TYR A 118 11.97 11.75 -1.70
N SER A 119 10.97 11.50 -2.54
CA SER A 119 10.03 10.40 -2.35
C SER A 119 10.72 9.03 -2.37
N ALA A 120 11.69 8.84 -3.27
CA ALA A 120 12.48 7.62 -3.35
C ALA A 120 13.29 7.41 -2.07
N ARG A 121 13.99 8.45 -1.61
CA ARG A 121 14.78 8.40 -0.36
C ARG A 121 13.93 8.09 0.84
N GLN A 122 12.79 8.76 1.01
CA GLN A 122 11.88 8.52 2.12
C GLN A 122 11.37 7.08 2.13
N ARG A 123 10.99 6.54 0.97
CA ARG A 123 10.54 5.15 0.88
C ARG A 123 11.66 4.15 1.12
N SER A 124 12.87 4.39 0.59
CA SER A 124 14.03 3.54 0.87
C SER A 124 14.37 3.51 2.36
N HIS A 125 14.30 4.65 3.05
CA HIS A 125 14.47 4.72 4.50
C HIS A 125 13.41 3.87 5.23
N ASN A 126 12.13 4.04 4.89
CA ASN A 126 11.05 3.28 5.54
C ASN A 126 11.15 1.77 5.24
N LEU A 127 11.57 1.38 4.04
CA LEU A 127 11.82 -0.02 3.68
C LEU A 127 13.01 -0.60 4.46
N HIS A 128 14.06 0.20 4.68
CA HIS A 128 15.20 -0.21 5.49
C HIS A 128 14.77 -0.47 6.94
N GLN A 129 14.03 0.46 7.54
CA GLN A 129 13.50 0.34 8.89
C GLN A 129 12.57 -0.88 9.03
N LEU A 130 11.65 -1.05 8.08
CA LEU A 130 10.77 -2.22 8.04
C LEU A 130 11.56 -3.53 7.87
N GLY A 131 12.63 -3.51 7.08
CA GLY A 131 13.53 -4.65 6.90
C GLY A 131 14.30 -4.99 8.17
N MET A 132 14.75 -4.00 8.95
CA MET A 132 15.35 -4.23 10.27
C MET A 132 14.32 -4.81 11.23
N ALA A 133 13.14 -4.20 11.33
CA ALA A 133 12.04 -4.66 12.16
C ALA A 133 11.67 -6.12 11.81
N TRP A 134 11.61 -6.46 10.52
CA TRP A 134 11.37 -7.83 10.07
C TRP A 134 12.47 -8.80 10.50
N ARG A 135 13.75 -8.50 10.23
CA ARG A 135 14.88 -9.37 10.58
C ARG A 135 14.97 -9.63 12.09
N ASN A 136 14.63 -8.63 12.88
CA ASN A 136 14.65 -8.71 14.34
C ASN A 136 13.32 -9.20 14.94
N GLY A 137 12.37 -9.63 14.10
CA GLY A 137 11.14 -10.32 14.53
C GLY A 137 10.05 -9.41 15.09
N TRP A 138 10.13 -8.09 14.86
CA TRP A 138 9.12 -7.12 15.30
C TRP A 138 7.87 -7.13 14.42
N VAL A 139 8.03 -7.44 13.14
CA VAL A 139 6.92 -7.49 12.18
C VAL A 139 6.29 -8.88 12.20
N ARG A 140 4.96 -8.92 12.30
CA ARG A 140 4.14 -10.13 12.27
C ARG A 140 3.21 -10.13 11.08
N PHE A 141 2.87 -11.33 10.62
CA PHE A 141 1.87 -11.55 9.58
C PHE A 141 0.79 -12.47 10.13
N ALA A 142 -0.47 -12.13 9.86
CA ALA A 142 -1.62 -12.90 10.30
C ALA A 142 -2.69 -12.97 9.20
N PRO A 143 -3.40 -14.10 9.09
CA PRO A 143 -4.62 -14.18 8.30
C PRO A 143 -5.62 -13.14 8.78
N ALA A 144 -6.30 -12.53 7.83
CA ALA A 144 -7.25 -11.45 8.09
C ALA A 144 -8.50 -11.62 7.24
N ARG A 145 -9.66 -11.58 7.87
CA ARG A 145 -10.98 -11.66 7.24
C ARG A 145 -11.45 -10.24 6.91
N VAL A 146 -11.72 -9.98 5.65
CA VAL A 146 -12.24 -8.68 5.20
C VAL A 146 -13.77 -8.75 5.19
N GLY A 147 -14.38 -7.88 5.99
CA GLY A 147 -15.81 -7.71 6.10
C GLY A 147 -16.39 -6.76 5.05
N GLY A 148 -17.59 -6.26 5.34
CA GLY A 148 -18.33 -5.32 4.52
C GLY A 148 -17.57 -4.02 4.29
N VAL A 149 -17.79 -3.44 3.11
CA VAL A 149 -17.17 -2.18 2.70
C VAL A 149 -18.18 -1.03 2.77
N TRP A 150 -17.68 0.18 2.94
CA TRP A 150 -18.49 1.39 2.84
C TRP A 150 -17.73 2.49 2.11
N VAL A 151 -18.48 3.41 1.52
CA VAL A 151 -17.92 4.61 0.88
C VAL A 151 -17.35 5.52 1.97
N SER A 152 -16.05 5.79 1.90
CA SER A 152 -15.33 6.69 2.79
C SER A 152 -15.27 8.11 2.23
N SER A 153 -15.03 8.24 0.93
CA SER A 153 -14.96 9.54 0.26
C SER A 153 -15.35 9.40 -1.21
N ALA A 154 -15.83 10.50 -1.79
CA ALA A 154 -16.16 10.59 -3.20
C ALA A 154 -15.52 11.85 -3.78
N THR A 155 -14.69 11.70 -4.81
CA THR A 155 -14.11 12.84 -5.53
C THR A 155 -14.85 13.03 -6.84
N ARG A 156 -15.47 14.20 -7.02
CA ARG A 156 -16.10 14.59 -8.29
C ARG A 156 -15.12 15.40 -9.11
N HIS A 157 -14.83 14.97 -10.34
CA HIS A 157 -14.17 15.83 -11.32
C HIS A 157 -15.25 16.54 -12.13
N ASN A 158 -15.43 17.84 -11.85
CA ASN A 158 -16.30 18.68 -12.68
C ASN A 158 -15.44 19.26 -13.81
N GLY A 159 -15.58 18.72 -15.02
CA GLY A 159 -15.11 19.39 -16.23
C GLY A 159 -16.02 20.58 -16.58
N PRO A 160 -15.49 21.66 -17.18
CA PRO A 160 -16.29 22.82 -17.57
C PRO A 160 -17.23 22.53 -18.75
N GLU A 161 -16.99 21.47 -19.52
CA GLU A 161 -17.85 21.00 -20.59
C GLU A 161 -18.00 19.48 -20.48
N ASP A 162 -19.23 19.03 -20.69
CA ASP A 162 -19.66 17.66 -20.98
C ASP A 162 -20.12 16.72 -19.84
N HIS A 163 -21.23 16.06 -20.14
CA HIS A 163 -22.25 15.47 -19.25
C HIS A 163 -21.86 14.14 -18.57
N THR A 164 -20.57 13.93 -18.30
CA THR A 164 -20.09 12.67 -17.69
C THR A 164 -19.48 12.96 -16.33
N HIS A 165 -20.31 12.87 -15.28
CA HIS A 165 -19.84 12.98 -13.91
C HIS A 165 -19.00 11.75 -13.55
N GLU A 166 -17.68 11.81 -13.74
CA GLU A 166 -16.77 10.77 -13.22
C GLU A 166 -16.62 10.99 -11.70
N VAL A 167 -17.44 10.26 -10.92
CA VAL A 167 -17.30 10.20 -9.47
C VAL A 167 -16.37 9.07 -9.11
N ARG A 168 -15.25 9.39 -8.47
CA ARG A 168 -14.31 8.39 -7.95
C ARG A 168 -14.59 8.13 -6.48
N TYR A 169 -15.19 6.99 -6.21
CA TYR A 169 -15.44 6.51 -4.85
C TYR A 169 -14.19 5.85 -4.25
N LYS A 170 -13.99 6.10 -2.96
CA LYS A 170 -13.00 5.46 -2.10
C LYS A 170 -13.73 4.68 -1.03
N PHE A 171 -13.25 3.49 -0.76
CA PHE A 171 -13.86 2.56 0.18
C PHE A 171 -12.95 2.32 1.37
N ARG A 172 -13.58 1.98 2.49
CA ARG A 172 -12.93 1.36 3.64
C ARG A 172 -13.65 0.05 3.95
N ALA A 173 -12.95 -0.83 4.65
CA ALA A 173 -13.48 -2.08 5.15
C ALA A 173 -13.12 -2.25 6.63
N ILE A 174 -13.91 -3.04 7.33
CA ILE A 174 -13.53 -3.59 8.62
C ILE A 174 -12.85 -4.95 8.38
N VAL A 175 -11.74 -5.16 9.06
CA VAL A 175 -10.93 -6.37 8.93
C VAL A 175 -10.73 -6.98 10.30
N GLU A 176 -11.10 -8.25 10.43
CA GLU A 176 -10.77 -9.07 11.59
C GLU A 176 -9.42 -9.76 11.35
N VAL A 177 -8.42 -9.39 12.14
CA VAL A 177 -7.10 -10.01 12.16
C VAL A 177 -7.12 -11.17 13.15
N LEU A 178 -6.57 -12.31 12.73
CA LEU A 178 -6.49 -13.52 13.53
C LEU A 178 -5.02 -13.83 13.81
N PRO A 179 -4.44 -13.28 14.89
CA PRO A 179 -3.04 -13.51 15.23
C PRO A 179 -2.70 -14.99 15.34
N THR A 180 -1.46 -15.33 15.00
CA THR A 180 -0.96 -16.71 15.01
C THR A 180 0.05 -16.97 16.12
N ASP A 181 0.28 -15.97 16.95
CA ASP A 181 1.12 -15.98 18.15
C ASP A 181 0.32 -16.32 19.43
N GLY A 182 -0.96 -16.68 19.29
CA GLY A 182 -1.85 -17.00 20.39
C GLY A 182 -2.57 -15.79 21.01
N GLY A 183 -2.38 -14.59 20.47
CA GLY A 183 -3.15 -13.41 20.84
C GLY A 183 -4.63 -13.51 20.44
N GLU A 184 -5.47 -12.71 21.10
CA GLU A 184 -6.88 -12.58 20.74
C GLU A 184 -7.04 -11.97 19.34
N SER A 185 -8.13 -12.35 18.65
CA SER A 185 -8.49 -11.69 17.40
C SER A 185 -8.84 -10.23 17.67
N PHE A 186 -8.53 -9.38 16.69
CA PHE A 186 -8.81 -7.96 16.81
C PHE A 186 -9.23 -7.36 15.48
N THR A 187 -9.85 -6.20 15.54
CA THR A 187 -10.45 -5.55 14.39
C THR A 187 -9.70 -4.27 14.05
N ILE A 188 -9.50 -4.03 12.76
CA ILE A 188 -8.98 -2.76 12.23
C ILE A 188 -9.86 -2.23 11.11
N THR A 189 -9.77 -0.93 10.87
CA THR A 189 -10.29 -0.29 9.65
C THR A 189 -9.17 -0.17 8.62
N THR A 190 -9.44 -0.54 7.37
CA THR A 190 -8.45 -0.40 6.31
C THR A 190 -8.16 1.07 6.00
N ALA A 191 -6.97 1.33 5.45
CA ALA A 191 -6.75 2.54 4.68
C ALA A 191 -7.76 2.62 3.50
N GLU A 192 -7.95 3.83 2.97
CA GLU A 192 -8.82 4.02 1.81
C GLU A 192 -8.26 3.32 0.58
N PHE A 193 -9.10 2.52 -0.07
CA PHE A 193 -8.78 1.86 -1.33
C PHE A 193 -9.80 2.22 -2.42
N SER A 194 -9.41 2.01 -3.67
CA SER A 194 -10.30 2.16 -4.81
C SER A 194 -10.75 0.79 -5.29
N ALA A 195 -12.06 0.65 -5.48
CA ALA A 195 -12.69 -0.47 -6.16
C ALA A 195 -13.60 0.08 -7.26
N PRO A 196 -13.80 -0.65 -8.37
CA PRO A 196 -14.79 -0.34 -9.38
C PRO A 196 -16.19 -0.27 -8.76
N ALA A 197 -16.92 0.80 -9.04
CA ALA A 197 -18.25 1.06 -8.51
C ALA A 197 -19.13 1.74 -9.57
N ASP A 198 -20.44 1.63 -9.39
CA ASP A 198 -21.42 2.33 -10.21
C ASP A 198 -21.51 3.83 -9.89
N ALA A 199 -22.41 4.53 -10.58
CA ALA A 199 -22.60 5.97 -10.42
C ALA A 199 -23.06 6.35 -8.99
N ASP A 200 -23.71 5.42 -8.29
CA ASP A 200 -24.25 5.61 -6.94
C ASP A 200 -23.26 5.19 -5.85
N GLY A 201 -22.08 4.70 -6.24
CA GLY A 201 -21.01 4.29 -5.32
C GLY A 201 -21.17 2.88 -4.79
N GLN A 202 -22.00 2.04 -5.40
CA GLN A 202 -22.07 0.62 -5.10
C GLN A 202 -20.92 -0.12 -5.80
N PRO A 203 -20.07 -0.85 -5.06
CA PRO A 203 -18.96 -1.60 -5.64
C PRO A 203 -19.47 -2.82 -6.42
N TYR A 204 -18.86 -3.11 -7.57
CA TYR A 204 -19.31 -4.20 -8.44
C TYR A 204 -18.96 -5.60 -7.93
N ASP A 205 -17.85 -5.74 -7.22
CA ASP A 205 -17.27 -7.03 -6.82
C ASP A 205 -17.09 -7.18 -5.30
N LEU A 206 -17.66 -6.25 -4.53
CA LEU A 206 -17.61 -6.23 -3.08
C LEU A 206 -19.02 -6.13 -2.51
N ILE A 207 -19.17 -6.66 -1.30
CA ILE A 207 -20.40 -6.61 -0.54
C ILE A 207 -20.30 -5.41 0.41
N SER A 208 -21.15 -4.42 0.16
CA SER A 208 -21.30 -3.25 1.02
C SER A 208 -22.09 -3.62 2.27
N ALA A 209 -21.76 -3.02 3.41
CA ALA A 209 -22.63 -3.06 4.59
C ALA A 209 -23.28 -1.69 4.78
N GLU A 210 -24.61 -1.65 4.90
CA GLU A 210 -25.35 -0.41 5.15
C GLU A 210 -25.09 0.15 6.57
N ASN A 211 -24.76 -0.75 7.51
CA ASN A 211 -24.48 -0.43 8.90
C ASN A 211 -23.05 -0.89 9.28
N PRO A 212 -22.22 -0.02 9.88
CA PRO A 212 -20.89 -0.39 10.36
C PRO A 212 -20.84 -1.54 11.36
N LEU A 213 -21.96 -1.86 12.03
CA LEU A 213 -22.05 -2.98 12.98
C LEU A 213 -22.16 -4.34 12.28
N ASP A 214 -22.69 -4.38 11.05
CA ASP A 214 -23.04 -5.61 10.35
C ASP A 214 -21.88 -6.10 9.44
N VAL A 215 -20.83 -5.28 9.32
CA VAL A 215 -19.66 -5.52 8.45
C VAL A 215 -18.94 -6.85 8.69
N LEU A 216 -19.01 -7.45 9.89
CA LEU A 216 -18.38 -8.75 10.18
C LEU A 216 -19.32 -9.94 10.04
N GLU A 217 -20.58 -9.71 9.67
CA GLU A 217 -21.53 -10.78 9.42
C GLU A 217 -21.07 -11.67 8.25
N PRO A 218 -21.40 -12.97 8.25
CA PRO A 218 -21.00 -13.90 7.19
C PRO A 218 -21.39 -13.45 5.78
N GLU A 219 -22.55 -12.82 5.63
CA GLU A 219 -23.07 -12.25 4.38
C GLU A 219 -22.18 -11.15 3.80
N HIS A 220 -21.49 -10.38 4.65
CA HIS A 220 -20.61 -9.29 4.25
C HIS A 220 -19.16 -9.74 3.99
N PHE A 221 -18.91 -11.05 3.84
CA PHE A 221 -17.57 -11.58 3.65
C PHE A 221 -16.98 -11.29 2.24
N ASN A 222 -16.01 -10.39 2.21
CA ASN A 222 -15.32 -9.96 0.99
C ASN A 222 -14.05 -10.75 0.65
N GLY A 223 -13.59 -11.60 1.56
CA GLY A 223 -12.47 -12.51 1.32
C GLY A 223 -11.42 -12.49 2.42
N TRP A 224 -10.43 -13.36 2.26
CA TRP A 224 -9.26 -13.46 3.11
C TRP A 224 -8.10 -12.65 2.54
N THR A 225 -7.28 -12.09 3.42
CA THR A 225 -6.00 -11.49 3.11
C THR A 225 -4.99 -11.74 4.23
N ILE A 226 -3.81 -11.15 4.14
CA ILE A 226 -2.80 -11.14 5.20
C ILE A 226 -2.66 -9.71 5.72
N ALA A 227 -2.81 -9.55 7.03
CA ALA A 227 -2.47 -8.33 7.73
C ALA A 227 -1.01 -8.38 8.22
N ARG A 228 -0.38 -7.22 8.27
CA ARG A 228 0.95 -7.00 8.86
C ARG A 228 0.82 -6.03 10.03
N TYR A 229 1.44 -6.33 11.16
CA TYR A 229 1.48 -5.45 12.33
C TYR A 229 2.82 -5.57 13.07
N LEU A 230 3.07 -4.64 14.01
CA LEU A 230 4.19 -4.65 14.93
C LEU A 230 3.80 -5.33 16.24
N ALA A 231 4.67 -6.18 16.75
CA ALA A 231 4.39 -7.03 17.91
C ALA A 231 4.07 -6.26 19.20
N HIS A 232 4.60 -5.03 19.37
CA HIS A 232 4.37 -4.22 20.57
C HIS A 232 3.07 -3.40 20.54
N ASP A 233 2.49 -3.19 19.35
CA ASP A 233 1.24 -2.47 19.17
C ASP A 233 0.44 -3.06 17.99
N PRO A 234 -0.17 -4.25 18.16
CA PRO A 234 -0.92 -4.89 17.07
C PRO A 234 -2.08 -4.03 16.55
N HIS A 235 -2.81 -3.36 17.44
CA HIS A 235 -4.02 -2.60 17.08
C HIS A 235 -3.69 -1.31 16.34
N GLY A 236 -2.67 -0.57 16.79
CA GLY A 236 -2.31 0.71 16.17
C GLY A 236 -1.53 0.56 14.87
N THR A 237 -0.94 -0.60 14.58
CA THR A 237 -0.01 -0.77 13.46
C THR A 237 -0.47 -1.75 12.39
N ALA A 238 -1.54 -2.51 12.67
CA ALA A 238 -2.04 -3.47 11.72
C ALA A 238 -2.56 -2.81 10.44
N THR A 239 -2.16 -3.38 9.32
CA THR A 239 -2.63 -2.97 7.99
C THR A 239 -2.67 -4.17 7.05
N ILE A 240 -3.64 -4.16 6.14
CA ILE A 240 -3.72 -5.14 5.04
C ILE A 240 -2.97 -4.66 3.78
N SER A 241 -2.53 -3.39 3.74
CA SER A 241 -1.78 -2.78 2.64
C SER A 241 -0.31 -3.22 2.67
N THR A 242 -0.07 -4.51 2.42
CA THR A 242 1.21 -5.18 2.74
C THR A 242 2.20 -5.27 1.57
N ASP A 243 1.81 -4.82 0.37
CA ASP A 243 2.58 -5.01 -0.87
C ASP A 243 2.97 -6.49 -1.14
N LEU A 244 2.20 -7.44 -0.59
CA LEU A 244 2.32 -8.87 -0.87
C LEU A 244 1.61 -9.23 -2.19
N SER A 245 2.16 -10.17 -2.94
CA SER A 245 1.55 -10.64 -4.19
C SER A 245 0.34 -11.54 -3.97
N ALA A 246 -0.43 -11.81 -5.03
CA ALA A 246 -1.52 -12.79 -5.01
C ALA A 246 -1.08 -14.13 -4.49
N ALA A 247 0.04 -14.60 -5.02
CA ALA A 247 0.58 -15.92 -4.75
C ALA A 247 0.95 -16.02 -3.27
N GLN A 248 1.59 -14.98 -2.71
CA GLN A 248 1.94 -14.92 -1.30
C GLN A 248 0.70 -14.96 -0.40
N ILE A 249 -0.28 -14.08 -0.65
CA ILE A 249 -1.51 -14.03 0.14
C ILE A 249 -2.25 -15.37 0.06
N LYS A 250 -2.41 -15.92 -1.14
CA LYS A 250 -3.09 -17.21 -1.35
C LYS A 250 -2.39 -18.35 -0.61
N ALA A 251 -1.06 -18.46 -0.72
CA ALA A 251 -0.30 -19.52 -0.08
C ALA A 251 -0.40 -19.43 1.45
N ALA A 252 -0.26 -18.23 2.01
CA ALA A 252 -0.36 -18.00 3.45
C ALA A 252 -1.75 -18.31 4.01
N VAL A 253 -2.81 -17.87 3.32
CA VAL A 253 -4.19 -18.18 3.71
C VAL A 253 -4.47 -19.68 3.62
N GLN A 254 -3.94 -20.38 2.61
CA GLN A 254 -4.10 -21.83 2.48
C GLN A 254 -3.46 -22.62 3.64
N VAL A 255 -2.31 -22.17 4.14
CA VAL A 255 -1.69 -22.79 5.34
C VAL A 255 -2.64 -22.71 6.53
N VAL A 256 -3.26 -21.55 6.75
CA VAL A 256 -4.19 -21.34 7.87
C VAL A 256 -5.50 -22.11 7.68
N ALA A 257 -6.06 -22.06 6.48
CA ALA A 257 -7.31 -22.74 6.15
C ALA A 257 -7.19 -24.27 6.16
N GLY A 258 -5.99 -24.83 5.95
CA GLY A 258 -5.74 -26.27 6.04
C GLY A 258 -5.55 -26.80 7.47
N HIS A 259 -5.49 -25.93 8.48
CA HIS A 259 -5.33 -26.29 9.90
C HIS A 259 -6.61 -26.04 10.73
N ARG A 260 -7.73 -25.70 10.08
CA ARG A 260 -9.06 -25.61 10.68
C ARG A 260 -9.96 -26.66 10.06
#